data_AF-A0A1P9WWX5-F1
#
_entry.id   AF-A0A1P9WWX5-F1
#
_cell.length_a   1.000
_cell.length_b   1.000
_cell.length_c   1.000
_cell.angle_alpha   90.00
_cell.angle_beta   90.00
_cell.angle_gamma   90.00
#
_symmetry.space_group_name_H-M   'P 1'
#
loop_
_entity.id
_entity.type
_entity.pdbx_description
1 polymer ?
#
loop_
_entity_poly.entity_id
_entity_poly.type
_entity_poly.pdbx_seq_one_letter_code
_entity_poly.pdbx_strand_id
1 'polypeptide(L)'
;MEQRQSDNVNDTRPEPSDSEPVVNQPVSEGPVSSGKAAPEQRNNPQHRRDRDNRENRNNGTNRSNGGQPREDRPNDRRGEPKNGDESRRPSREDRPNRDERENRQRDDDGSPRGSNRSEAPSQENTGREDRLVIGISLGDYNGIGPEVILKALQYNRLQKICTPVIYGSMRILNRYRNLLEMKDWNLNGAQTIGQISHKLTNVITCFPDQNQDIQPGQVTPEAGQAALACLQRAVDDLKDNKLDALVTAPINKYNIQSDEFKFPGHTEFLAEQFGVQDNLMFMVSERLRVGVVTGHIPLGRVRQNVTRERISQKLTLMIRSLKQDFGIDKPKIAVLGLNPHAGEEGLLGNEENDVIKPLLAEWRNKGHLVFGPYPADGFFGTRSYAKFDAVLAMYHDQGLIPFKAIAFEEGVNFTGGMSIIRTSPDHGTAYDIAGKNLADETSMLQAIYTAIDIARKRKEFLETEANALK
;
A
#
# COMPACT_ATOMS: atom_id res chain seq x y z
N MET A 1 -2.17 -67.70 -53.27
CA MET A 1 -3.25 -67.06 -54.06
C MET A 1 -2.88 -65.58 -54.15
N GLU A 2 -2.10 -65.11 -55.13
CA GLU A 2 -2.53 -64.72 -56.51
C GLU A 2 -3.71 -63.72 -56.44
N GLN A 3 -3.73 -62.50 -57.00
CA GLN A 3 -3.14 -61.81 -58.17
C GLN A 3 -3.00 -60.30 -57.82
N ARG A 4 -1.97 -59.51 -58.21
CA ARG A 4 -1.59 -58.91 -59.51
C ARG A 4 -2.67 -58.14 -60.28
N GLN A 5 -2.46 -56.82 -60.42
CA GLN A 5 -2.55 -55.96 -61.63
C GLN A 5 -2.64 -54.48 -61.19
N SER A 6 -2.18 -53.44 -61.89
CA SER A 6 -1.04 -53.16 -62.76
C SER A 6 -1.12 -51.66 -63.12
N ASP A 7 0.00 -51.08 -63.58
CA ASP A 7 0.14 -49.92 -64.49
C ASP A 7 0.74 -48.59 -63.96
N ASN A 8 2.07 -48.50 -64.13
CA ASN A 8 2.88 -47.45 -64.82
C ASN A 8 2.09 -46.34 -65.57
N VAL A 9 2.51 -45.08 -65.78
CA VAL A 9 3.79 -44.33 -65.76
C VAL A 9 3.42 -42.85 -65.98
N ASN A 10 4.01 -41.87 -65.27
CA ASN A 10 4.83 -40.81 -65.90
C ASN A 10 5.47 -39.83 -64.90
N ASP A 11 6.65 -39.42 -65.33
CA ASP A 11 7.71 -38.65 -64.69
C ASP A 11 7.41 -37.13 -64.69
N THR A 12 7.80 -36.42 -63.63
CA THR A 12 8.47 -35.10 -63.61
C THR A 12 8.42 -34.48 -62.20
N ARG A 13 9.60 -34.27 -61.59
CA ARG A 13 9.77 -33.43 -60.38
C ARG A 13 9.64 -31.94 -60.74
N PRO A 14 9.26 -31.10 -59.76
CA PRO A 14 10.22 -30.09 -59.34
C PRO A 14 10.37 -29.91 -57.82
N GLU A 15 11.52 -29.32 -57.50
CA GLU A 15 12.17 -28.92 -56.25
C GLU A 15 11.36 -27.96 -55.33
N PRO A 16 11.79 -27.77 -54.06
CA PRO A 16 11.04 -27.07 -53.02
C PRO A 16 11.20 -25.55 -53.08
N SER A 17 10.15 -24.82 -52.70
CA SER A 17 10.16 -23.36 -52.58
C SER A 17 10.64 -22.90 -51.21
N ASP A 18 11.75 -22.16 -51.20
CA ASP A 18 12.23 -21.35 -50.08
C ASP A 18 11.25 -20.22 -49.74
N SER A 19 11.01 -20.00 -48.45
CA SER A 19 10.33 -18.81 -47.93
C SER A 19 11.25 -18.06 -46.97
N GLU A 20 11.84 -16.97 -47.47
CA GLU A 20 12.63 -15.99 -46.73
C GLU A 20 11.75 -15.02 -45.89
N PRO A 21 12.32 -14.38 -44.86
CA PRO A 21 11.61 -13.51 -43.92
C PRO A 21 11.50 -12.05 -44.42
N VAL A 22 10.38 -11.41 -44.05
CA VAL A 22 10.07 -10.00 -44.37
C VAL A 22 10.91 -9.04 -43.52
N VAL A 23 11.75 -8.23 -44.19
CA VAL A 23 12.49 -7.10 -43.64
C VAL A 23 11.70 -5.80 -43.90
N ASN A 24 11.37 -5.05 -42.85
CA ASN A 24 10.83 -3.69 -42.97
C ASN A 24 11.97 -2.67 -43.14
N GLN A 25 12.00 -1.96 -44.26
CA GLN A 25 12.90 -0.82 -44.50
C GLN A 25 12.28 0.51 -44.02
N PRO A 26 13.11 1.50 -43.61
CA PRO A 26 12.68 2.83 -43.23
C PRO A 26 12.53 3.77 -44.44
N VAL A 27 11.63 4.75 -44.31
CA VAL A 27 11.33 5.78 -45.31
C VAL A 27 12.41 6.88 -45.28
N SER A 28 12.93 7.24 -46.45
CA SER A 28 13.92 8.30 -46.69
C SER A 28 13.27 9.66 -46.96
N GLU A 29 13.74 10.72 -46.31
CA GLU A 29 13.55 12.11 -46.74
C GLU A 29 14.91 12.74 -47.12
N GLY A 30 14.93 13.44 -48.26
CA GLY A 30 16.11 14.08 -48.86
C GLY A 30 16.37 15.53 -48.36
N PRO A 31 17.46 16.18 -48.82
CA PRO A 31 18.17 17.21 -48.05
C PRO A 31 17.88 18.66 -48.50
N VAL A 32 18.01 19.63 -47.57
CA VAL A 32 18.23 21.06 -47.87
C VAL A 32 19.20 21.67 -46.83
N SER A 33 20.06 22.58 -47.31
CA SER A 33 21.34 22.99 -46.73
C SER A 33 21.33 24.21 -45.78
N SER A 34 22.34 24.22 -44.91
CA SER A 34 23.22 25.33 -44.46
C SER A 34 22.65 26.71 -44.06
N GLY A 35 22.91 27.09 -42.81
CA GLY A 35 22.99 28.50 -42.37
C GLY A 35 23.40 28.64 -40.91
N LYS A 36 24.66 29.05 -40.67
CA LYS A 36 25.24 29.33 -39.33
C LYS A 36 24.61 30.57 -38.70
N ALA A 37 24.44 30.59 -37.38
CA ALA A 37 24.27 31.84 -36.62
C ALA A 37 24.86 31.74 -35.20
N ALA A 38 25.63 32.76 -34.83
CA ALA A 38 25.92 33.24 -33.48
C ALA A 38 26.33 34.72 -33.61
N PRO A 39 26.44 35.51 -32.53
CA PRO A 39 25.46 35.81 -31.47
C PRO A 39 25.29 37.34 -31.32
N GLU A 40 24.30 37.84 -30.55
CA GLU A 40 24.39 39.23 -30.04
C GLU A 40 23.55 39.49 -28.77
N GLN A 41 24.22 40.07 -27.76
CA GLN A 41 23.67 40.76 -26.60
C GLN A 41 23.80 42.27 -26.85
N ARG A 42 22.80 43.09 -26.44
CA ARG A 42 22.97 44.27 -25.54
C ARG A 42 21.69 45.12 -25.38
N ASN A 43 21.41 45.43 -24.10
CA ASN A 43 20.94 46.69 -23.48
C ASN A 43 19.54 47.32 -23.77
N ASN A 44 18.68 47.28 -22.71
CA ASN A 44 17.92 48.35 -21.98
C ASN A 44 18.01 49.83 -22.47
N PRO A 45 17.16 50.83 -22.03
CA PRO A 45 16.07 50.82 -21.01
C PRO A 45 14.84 51.81 -21.24
N GLN A 46 13.96 51.90 -20.22
CA GLN A 46 13.17 53.09 -19.75
C GLN A 46 11.92 53.60 -20.54
N HIS A 47 10.73 53.61 -19.89
CA HIS A 47 10.16 54.81 -19.23
C HIS A 47 8.83 54.55 -18.49
N ARG A 48 8.69 55.18 -17.31
CA ARG A 48 7.49 55.34 -16.48
C ARG A 48 6.68 56.58 -16.89
N ARG A 49 5.44 56.66 -16.36
CA ARG A 49 4.53 57.82 -16.12
C ARG A 49 3.45 58.01 -17.20
N ASP A 50 2.19 58.36 -16.92
CA ASP A 50 1.47 58.95 -15.78
C ASP A 50 -0.06 58.67 -15.99
N ARG A 51 -0.88 58.47 -14.93
CA ARG A 51 -1.97 59.36 -14.43
C ARG A 51 -3.02 59.79 -15.48
N ASP A 52 -4.32 59.93 -15.25
CA ASP A 52 -5.15 60.11 -14.05
C ASP A 52 -6.64 60.09 -14.49
N ASN A 53 -7.53 60.09 -13.49
CA ASN A 53 -8.91 60.63 -13.50
C ASN A 53 -10.01 59.87 -14.26
N ARG A 54 -11.28 59.95 -13.88
CA ARG A 54 -12.05 60.19 -12.64
C ARG A 54 -13.50 60.30 -13.14
N GLU A 55 -14.42 60.03 -12.22
CA GLU A 55 -15.83 60.42 -12.23
C GLU A 55 -16.81 59.66 -13.13
N ASN A 56 -18.09 59.54 -12.81
CA ASN A 56 -18.95 59.51 -11.61
C ASN A 56 -20.38 59.58 -12.19
N ARG A 57 -21.37 59.10 -11.42
CA ARG A 57 -22.82 59.35 -11.54
C ARG A 57 -23.62 58.54 -12.57
N ASN A 58 -24.92 58.35 -12.38
CA ASN A 58 -25.80 58.08 -11.23
C ASN A 58 -27.20 57.88 -11.85
N ASN A 59 -28.15 57.43 -11.02
CA ASN A 59 -29.61 57.39 -11.21
C ASN A 59 -30.19 56.16 -11.94
N GLY A 60 -31.24 55.52 -11.45
CA GLY A 60 -32.00 55.75 -10.22
C GLY A 60 -33.35 55.01 -10.20
N THR A 61 -33.85 54.77 -8.96
CA THR A 61 -35.27 54.74 -8.52
C THR A 61 -36.19 53.62 -9.06
N ASN A 62 -37.08 52.94 -8.32
CA ASN A 62 -37.85 53.19 -7.08
C ASN A 62 -38.22 51.82 -6.44
N ARG A 63 -38.21 51.62 -5.09
CA ARG A 63 -39.30 51.82 -4.08
C ARG A 63 -40.61 51.05 -4.43
N SER A 64 -41.28 50.30 -3.55
CA SER A 64 -41.62 50.54 -2.12
C SER A 64 -42.11 49.21 -1.47
N ASN A 65 -41.73 48.91 -0.21
CA ASN A 65 -42.47 49.05 1.08
C ASN A 65 -43.76 48.21 1.18
N GLY A 66 -44.13 47.60 2.32
CA GLY A 66 -43.75 47.62 3.74
C GLY A 66 -44.78 46.72 4.49
N GLY A 67 -44.78 46.43 5.79
CA GLY A 67 -44.02 46.83 6.96
C GLY A 67 -44.60 46.10 8.20
N GLN A 68 -43.75 45.82 9.20
CA GLN A 68 -43.80 46.19 10.65
C GLN A 68 -45.15 46.63 11.33
N PRO A 69 -45.24 46.79 12.69
CA PRO A 69 -44.50 46.20 13.85
C PRO A 69 -45.30 46.07 15.21
N ARG A 70 -44.59 45.72 16.32
CA ARG A 70 -44.81 45.99 17.80
C ARG A 70 -45.84 45.13 18.58
N GLU A 71 -45.79 44.85 19.90
CA GLU A 71 -44.90 45.02 21.09
C GLU A 71 -45.45 44.15 22.27
N ASP A 72 -44.69 44.07 23.38
CA ASP A 72 -45.06 43.75 24.79
C ASP A 72 -44.72 42.39 25.50
N ARG A 73 -44.12 42.55 26.70
CA ARG A 73 -43.69 41.60 27.79
C ARG A 73 -44.81 41.48 28.88
N PRO A 74 -44.74 40.78 30.07
CA PRO A 74 -43.57 40.33 30.92
C PRO A 74 -43.68 39.04 31.83
N ASN A 75 -42.58 38.74 32.57
CA ASN A 75 -42.33 37.96 33.85
C ASN A 75 -42.79 36.48 34.01
N ASP A 76 -42.09 35.55 34.70
CA ASP A 76 -41.53 35.54 36.09
C ASP A 76 -40.50 34.37 36.30
N ARG A 77 -39.31 34.56 36.92
CA ARG A 77 -38.81 34.07 38.27
C ARG A 77 -38.76 32.53 38.51
N ARG A 78 -37.78 31.82 39.10
CA ARG A 78 -36.59 31.93 40.03
C ARG A 78 -35.70 30.67 39.77
N GLY A 79 -34.44 30.48 40.15
CA GLY A 79 -33.45 31.21 40.95
C GLY A 79 -32.15 30.37 41.07
N GLU A 80 -31.00 31.04 41.23
CA GLU A 80 -29.72 30.47 41.70
C GLU A 80 -29.75 30.26 43.23
N PRO A 81 -28.70 29.68 43.84
CA PRO A 81 -27.72 30.59 44.45
C PRO A 81 -26.23 30.22 44.25
N LYS A 82 -25.41 31.27 44.40
CA LYS A 82 -23.94 31.31 44.40
C LYS A 82 -23.33 31.22 45.81
N ASN A 83 -21.98 31.19 45.80
CA ASN A 83 -20.99 31.55 46.84
C ASN A 83 -20.58 30.40 47.76
N GLY A 84 -19.31 30.22 48.15
CA GLY A 84 -18.10 31.00 47.93
C GLY A 84 -16.97 30.47 48.82
N ASP A 85 -15.75 30.68 48.35
CA ASP A 85 -14.54 31.05 49.09
C ASP A 85 -13.79 30.14 50.09
N GLU A 86 -12.46 30.25 49.91
CA GLU A 86 -11.37 30.29 50.89
C GLU A 86 -11.03 29.13 51.86
N SER A 87 -9.83 28.59 51.62
CA SER A 87 -8.72 28.48 52.58
C SER A 87 -8.81 27.51 53.77
N ARG A 88 -7.81 26.62 53.84
CA ARG A 88 -6.91 26.38 55.00
C ARG A 88 -6.46 24.90 55.06
N ARG A 89 -5.14 24.70 54.96
CA ARG A 89 -4.45 23.56 55.60
C ARG A 89 -4.58 23.72 57.14
N PRO A 90 -4.44 22.62 57.90
CA PRO A 90 -3.15 22.43 58.55
C PRO A 90 -2.67 20.97 58.58
N SER A 91 -1.54 20.80 59.23
CA SER A 91 -0.49 19.79 59.15
C SER A 91 -0.37 18.89 60.39
N ARG A 92 0.18 17.69 60.16
CA ARG A 92 1.13 16.88 60.99
C ARG A 92 0.74 16.22 62.32
N GLU A 93 1.44 15.08 62.52
CA GLU A 93 1.75 14.31 63.76
C GLU A 93 0.63 13.40 64.29
N ASP A 94 0.82 12.11 64.60
CA ASP A 94 1.87 11.46 65.41
C ASP A 94 2.12 9.96 65.08
N ARG A 95 3.33 9.47 65.41
CA ARG A 95 3.70 8.03 65.52
C ARG A 95 3.26 7.45 66.89
N PRO A 96 3.36 6.13 67.16
CA PRO A 96 4.63 5.58 67.64
C PRO A 96 4.99 4.16 67.13
N ASN A 97 6.23 3.82 67.45
CA ASN A 97 7.08 2.69 67.06
C ASN A 97 7.07 1.56 68.13
N ARG A 98 7.34 0.30 67.75
CA ARG A 98 8.02 -0.79 68.52
C ARG A 98 8.01 -2.07 67.67
N ASP A 99 9.12 -2.51 67.06
CA ASP A 99 10.26 -3.26 67.62
C ASP A 99 9.85 -4.48 68.48
N GLU A 100 10.09 -5.70 67.98
CA GLU A 100 11.10 -6.60 68.56
C GLU A 100 11.39 -7.83 67.67
N ARG A 101 12.68 -8.15 67.60
CA ARG A 101 13.29 -9.31 66.93
C ARG A 101 13.14 -10.55 67.80
N GLU A 102 13.07 -11.74 67.21
CA GLU A 102 13.73 -12.89 67.82
C GLU A 102 14.27 -13.89 66.79
N ASN A 103 15.46 -14.38 67.13
CA ASN A 103 16.44 -15.13 66.38
C ASN A 103 16.39 -16.59 66.85
N ARG A 104 16.38 -17.58 65.93
CA ARG A 104 16.78 -18.96 66.27
C ARG A 104 17.50 -19.64 65.10
N GLN A 105 18.82 -19.68 65.21
CA GLN A 105 19.67 -20.73 64.64
C GLN A 105 19.45 -22.05 65.39
N ARG A 106 19.50 -23.19 64.68
CA ARG A 106 20.03 -24.45 65.19
C ARG A 106 20.77 -25.22 64.09
N ASP A 107 21.78 -25.92 64.56
CA ASP A 107 22.93 -26.49 63.85
C ASP A 107 22.66 -27.84 63.16
N ASP A 108 23.35 -28.02 62.04
CA ASP A 108 24.27 -29.12 61.69
C ASP A 108 23.93 -30.60 62.01
N ASP A 109 23.82 -31.42 60.95
CA ASP A 109 24.32 -32.81 60.91
C ASP A 109 24.59 -33.22 59.45
N GLY A 110 25.70 -33.91 59.22
CA GLY A 110 26.30 -34.15 57.92
C GLY A 110 26.18 -35.58 57.36
N SER A 111 26.24 -35.61 56.02
CA SER A 111 26.84 -36.65 55.15
C SER A 111 26.11 -38.00 54.95
N PRO A 112 26.47 -38.80 53.91
CA PRO A 112 26.20 -38.52 52.50
C PRO A 112 25.58 -39.75 51.79
N ARG A 113 24.64 -39.55 50.86
CA ARG A 113 24.26 -40.63 49.92
C ARG A 113 24.06 -40.08 48.51
N GLY A 114 24.99 -40.43 47.65
CA GLY A 114 24.85 -40.29 46.21
C GLY A 114 23.71 -41.17 45.70
N SER A 115 22.96 -40.63 44.74
CA SER A 115 22.23 -41.41 43.78
C SER A 115 22.07 -40.58 42.51
N ASN A 116 22.66 -41.08 41.44
CA ASN A 116 22.44 -40.67 40.05
C ASN A 116 20.99 -40.24 39.82
N ARG A 117 20.81 -38.96 39.48
CA ARG A 117 19.72 -38.54 38.61
C ARG A 117 20.38 -37.89 37.42
N SER A 118 20.31 -38.61 36.31
CA SER A 118 20.53 -38.08 34.97
C SER A 118 19.78 -36.77 34.85
N GLU A 119 20.52 -35.66 34.78
CA GLU A 119 20.00 -34.39 34.31
C GLU A 119 19.49 -34.64 32.88
N ALA A 120 18.17 -34.75 32.75
CA ALA A 120 17.53 -34.53 31.48
C ALA A 120 17.99 -33.14 31.03
N PRO A 121 18.42 -32.96 29.77
CA PRO A 121 18.85 -31.66 29.31
C PRO A 121 17.68 -30.72 29.56
N SER A 122 17.91 -29.71 30.40
CA SER A 122 16.99 -28.60 30.55
C SER A 122 16.70 -28.12 29.15
N GLN A 123 15.49 -28.40 28.67
CA GLN A 123 14.96 -27.72 27.51
C GLN A 123 14.95 -26.25 27.92
N GLU A 124 16.04 -25.55 27.60
CA GLU A 124 15.96 -24.13 27.34
C GLU A 124 14.80 -24.00 26.39
N ASN A 125 13.71 -23.46 26.90
CA ASN A 125 12.58 -23.05 26.12
C ASN A 125 13.12 -21.97 25.20
N THR A 126 13.67 -22.37 24.04
CA THR A 126 14.01 -21.50 22.94
C THR A 126 12.69 -21.04 22.37
N GLY A 127 11.99 -20.20 23.12
CA GLY A 127 10.93 -19.39 22.58
C GLY A 127 11.57 -18.64 21.42
N ARG A 128 11.31 -19.10 20.19
CA ARG A 128 11.15 -18.14 19.11
C ARG A 128 10.18 -17.14 19.69
N GLU A 129 10.67 -15.97 20.11
CA GLU A 129 9.76 -14.86 20.35
C GLU A 129 8.97 -14.76 19.06
N ASP A 130 7.67 -15.02 19.16
CA ASP A 130 6.70 -15.24 18.07
C ASP A 130 6.44 -13.92 17.30
N ARG A 131 7.53 -13.19 17.01
CA ARG A 131 7.57 -11.86 16.44
C ARG A 131 7.68 -11.98 14.94
N LEU A 132 6.68 -11.40 14.29
CA LEU A 132 6.61 -11.33 12.84
C LEU A 132 7.87 -10.66 12.27
N VAL A 133 8.45 -11.26 11.24
CA VAL A 133 9.56 -10.71 10.46
C VAL A 133 8.97 -10.02 9.23
N ILE A 134 9.15 -8.70 9.16
CA ILE A 134 8.57 -7.87 8.10
C ILE A 134 9.71 -7.41 7.19
N GLY A 135 9.73 -7.93 5.97
CA GLY A 135 10.65 -7.49 4.93
C GLY A 135 10.23 -6.16 4.35
N ILE A 136 11.17 -5.25 4.12
CA ILE A 136 10.93 -3.93 3.52
C ILE A 136 11.90 -3.76 2.36
N SER A 137 11.43 -3.74 1.11
CA SER A 137 12.30 -3.45 -0.03
C SER A 137 12.56 -1.95 -0.15
N LEU A 138 13.82 -1.56 -0.37
CA LEU A 138 14.27 -0.16 -0.40
C LEU A 138 13.61 0.68 -1.51
N GLY A 139 13.18 0.02 -2.59
CA GLY A 139 12.70 0.68 -3.80
C GLY A 139 13.83 1.38 -4.56
N ASP A 140 13.49 2.40 -5.34
CA ASP A 140 14.49 3.24 -6.02
C ASP A 140 15.21 4.12 -4.98
N TYR A 141 16.52 3.90 -4.82
CA TYR A 141 17.30 4.55 -3.78
C TYR A 141 17.56 6.04 -4.02
N ASN A 142 17.30 6.57 -5.22
CA ASN A 142 17.35 8.01 -5.48
C ASN A 142 15.97 8.67 -5.33
N GLY A 143 14.91 7.88 -5.11
CA GLY A 143 13.61 8.38 -4.69
C GLY A 143 13.52 8.65 -3.18
N ILE A 144 12.29 8.82 -2.69
CA ILE A 144 12.00 9.02 -1.26
C ILE A 144 11.99 7.72 -0.45
N GLY A 145 12.08 6.55 -1.08
CA GLY A 145 12.02 5.24 -0.42
C GLY A 145 12.92 5.13 0.81
N PRO A 146 14.23 5.40 0.70
CA PRO A 146 15.13 5.39 1.86
C PRO A 146 14.71 6.37 2.96
N GLU A 147 14.24 7.57 2.61
CA GLU A 147 13.83 8.60 3.56
C GLU A 147 12.61 8.17 4.38
N VAL A 148 11.54 7.72 3.74
CA VAL A 148 10.31 7.31 4.44
C VAL A 148 10.50 6.04 5.25
N ILE A 149 11.35 5.10 4.80
CA ILE A 149 11.70 3.90 5.57
C ILE A 149 12.42 4.29 6.87
N LEU A 150 13.43 5.15 6.79
CA LEU A 150 14.20 5.57 7.95
C LEU A 150 13.32 6.33 8.95
N LYS A 151 12.53 7.29 8.47
CA LYS A 151 11.57 8.04 9.30
C LYS A 151 10.54 7.14 9.98
N ALA A 152 9.99 6.14 9.28
CA ALA A 152 9.03 5.20 9.87
C ALA A 152 9.63 4.33 10.98
N LEU A 153 10.91 3.96 10.87
CA LEU A 153 11.55 2.97 11.75
C LEU A 153 12.36 3.57 12.93
N GLN A 154 12.65 4.88 12.91
CA GLN A 154 13.56 5.54 13.86
C GLN A 154 13.12 5.45 15.34
N TYR A 155 11.82 5.35 15.64
CA TYR A 155 11.30 5.52 17.00
C TYR A 155 11.21 4.24 17.85
N ASN A 156 11.83 3.14 17.44
CA ASN A 156 11.85 1.86 18.16
C ASN A 156 10.46 1.23 18.47
N ARG A 157 9.35 1.81 17.99
CA ARG A 157 7.98 1.36 18.27
C ARG A 157 7.66 0.07 17.54
N LEU A 158 8.05 -0.03 16.28
CA LEU A 158 7.79 -1.19 15.43
C LEU A 158 8.57 -2.43 15.90
N GLN A 159 9.79 -2.25 16.42
CA GLN A 159 10.67 -3.29 16.95
C GLN A 159 10.07 -4.00 18.18
N LYS A 160 9.07 -3.39 18.84
CA LYS A 160 8.32 -4.02 19.95
C LYS A 160 7.26 -5.01 19.47
N ILE A 161 6.81 -4.88 18.21
CA ILE A 161 5.67 -5.64 17.68
C ILE A 161 6.03 -6.49 16.45
N CYS A 162 7.16 -6.22 15.80
CA CYS A 162 7.72 -6.99 14.70
C CYS A 162 9.25 -6.85 14.64
N THR A 163 9.88 -7.63 13.76
CA THR A 163 11.30 -7.52 13.41
C THR A 163 11.42 -6.96 11.99
N PRO A 164 11.74 -5.67 11.83
CA PRO A 164 11.89 -5.08 10.51
C PRO A 164 13.23 -5.48 9.88
N VAL A 165 13.18 -5.88 8.61
CA VAL A 165 14.35 -6.22 7.79
C VAL A 165 14.30 -5.44 6.48
N ILE A 166 15.21 -4.49 6.31
CA ILE A 166 15.33 -3.70 5.08
C ILE A 166 16.21 -4.46 4.09
N TYR A 167 15.64 -4.80 2.93
CA TYR A 167 16.37 -5.29 1.77
C TYR A 167 16.83 -4.08 0.95
N GLY A 168 18.13 -3.77 1.03
CA GLY A 168 18.67 -2.50 0.56
C GLY A 168 20.20 -2.48 0.49
N SER A 169 20.79 -1.37 0.93
CA SER A 169 22.23 -1.22 1.14
C SER A 169 22.47 -0.41 2.43
N MET A 170 23.35 -0.93 3.28
CA MET A 170 23.78 -0.22 4.50
C MET A 170 24.45 1.12 4.16
N ARG A 171 25.24 1.18 3.08
CA ARG A 171 25.91 2.42 2.63
C ARG A 171 24.90 3.49 2.24
N ILE A 172 23.88 3.11 1.47
CA ILE A 172 22.81 4.02 1.02
C ILE A 172 22.00 4.53 2.21
N LEU A 173 21.57 3.63 3.10
CA LEU A 173 20.79 4.03 4.27
C LEU A 173 21.60 4.94 5.20
N ASN A 174 22.89 4.70 5.39
CA ASN A 174 23.75 5.60 6.16
C ASN A 174 23.95 6.96 5.48
N ARG A 175 24.00 7.02 4.14
CA ARG A 175 24.01 8.29 3.41
C ARG A 175 22.74 9.10 3.67
N TYR A 176 21.57 8.46 3.63
CA TYR A 176 20.30 9.11 3.95
C TYR A 176 20.19 9.49 5.43
N ARG A 177 20.61 8.64 6.37
CA ARG A 177 20.67 9.00 7.80
C ARG A 177 21.47 10.27 8.05
N ASN A 178 22.58 10.46 7.33
CA ASN A 178 23.36 11.70 7.41
C ASN A 178 22.62 12.91 6.83
N LEU A 179 21.90 12.75 5.71
CA LEU A 179 21.08 13.82 5.11
C LEU A 179 19.91 14.23 6.01
N LEU A 180 19.34 13.27 6.75
CA LEU A 180 18.18 13.47 7.62
C LEU A 180 18.56 13.75 9.08
N GLU A 181 19.85 13.91 9.38
CA GLU A 181 20.38 14.17 10.73
C GLU A 181 20.07 13.08 11.77
N MET A 182 19.85 11.83 11.34
CA MET A 182 19.51 10.66 12.17
C MET A 182 20.76 9.91 12.68
N LYS A 183 21.68 10.62 13.34
CA LYS A 183 22.99 10.07 13.73
C LYS A 183 22.93 9.12 14.93
N ASP A 184 22.01 9.35 15.86
CA ASP A 184 21.94 8.60 17.12
C ASP A 184 21.29 7.20 17.01
N TRP A 185 20.73 6.88 15.85
CA TRP A 185 19.98 5.64 15.65
C TRP A 185 20.75 4.61 14.81
N ASN A 186 21.20 3.51 15.40
CA ASN A 186 22.00 2.51 14.68
C ASN A 186 21.18 1.44 13.94
N LEU A 187 21.66 1.09 12.75
CA LEU A 187 21.14 -0.01 11.93
C LEU A 187 22.03 -1.25 12.11
N ASN A 188 21.42 -2.43 12.13
CA ASN A 188 22.12 -3.72 12.22
C ASN A 188 22.32 -4.32 10.83
N GLY A 189 23.58 -4.53 10.41
CA GLY A 189 23.87 -5.24 9.16
C GLY A 189 23.79 -6.75 9.34
N ALA A 190 23.12 -7.45 8.43
CA ALA A 190 23.05 -8.91 8.39
C ALA A 190 23.22 -9.42 6.96
N GLN A 191 23.78 -10.63 6.78
CA GLN A 191 23.90 -11.25 5.45
C GLN A 191 22.69 -12.11 5.10
N THR A 192 22.02 -12.64 6.12
CA THR A 192 20.86 -13.53 5.99
C THR A 192 19.87 -13.29 7.13
N ILE A 193 18.63 -13.75 6.95
CA ILE A 193 17.61 -13.72 8.00
C ILE A 193 18.05 -14.43 9.28
N GLY A 194 18.87 -15.47 9.20
CA GLY A 194 19.37 -16.19 10.39
C GLY A 194 20.31 -15.38 11.30
N GLN A 195 20.75 -14.20 10.86
CA GLN A 195 21.69 -13.33 11.58
C GLN A 195 21.05 -12.02 12.07
N ILE A 196 19.73 -11.88 11.92
CA ILE A 196 19.03 -10.65 12.31
C ILE A 196 18.88 -10.55 13.83
N SER A 197 18.75 -9.33 14.33
CA SER A 197 18.39 -9.04 15.71
C SER A 197 16.93 -8.61 15.81
N HIS A 198 16.15 -9.32 16.61
CA HIS A 198 14.74 -9.00 16.89
C HIS A 198 14.53 -7.68 17.65
N LYS A 199 15.60 -7.05 18.14
CA LYS A 199 15.56 -5.80 18.91
C LYS A 199 15.99 -4.58 18.09
N LEU A 200 16.52 -4.78 16.89
CA LEU A 200 17.10 -3.73 16.05
C LEU A 200 16.44 -3.70 14.67
N THR A 201 16.64 -2.61 13.95
CA THR A 201 16.33 -2.55 12.53
C THR A 201 17.45 -3.20 11.75
N ASN A 202 17.13 -4.25 11.00
CA ASN A 202 18.09 -5.03 10.26
C ASN A 202 18.18 -4.54 8.81
N VAL A 203 19.35 -4.66 8.20
CA VAL A 203 19.61 -4.35 6.80
C VAL A 203 20.34 -5.52 6.17
N ILE A 204 19.76 -6.08 5.11
CA ILE A 204 20.41 -7.06 4.24
C ILE A 204 20.83 -6.32 2.96
N THR A 205 22.14 -6.24 2.74
CA THR A 205 22.68 -5.65 1.51
C THR A 205 22.45 -6.60 0.34
N CYS A 206 21.70 -6.15 -0.69
CA CYS A 206 21.19 -7.03 -1.75
C CYS A 206 22.02 -7.01 -3.04
N PHE A 207 22.98 -6.09 -3.17
CA PHE A 207 23.78 -5.89 -4.37
C PHE A 207 25.15 -5.30 -4.03
N PRO A 208 26.16 -5.42 -4.92
CA PRO A 208 27.45 -4.75 -4.76
C PRO A 208 27.26 -3.23 -4.73
N ASP A 209 27.41 -2.63 -3.55
CA ASP A 209 27.04 -1.24 -3.32
C ASP A 209 28.22 -0.26 -3.34
N GLN A 210 29.46 -0.74 -3.52
CA GLN A 210 30.70 0.04 -3.39
C GLN A 210 30.81 1.18 -4.42
N ASN A 211 30.34 0.95 -5.64
CA ASN A 211 30.49 1.87 -6.77
C ASN A 211 29.20 2.64 -7.12
N GLN A 212 28.15 2.56 -6.28
CA GLN A 212 26.89 3.23 -6.62
C GLN A 212 26.99 4.73 -6.34
N ASP A 213 26.66 5.53 -7.34
CA ASP A 213 26.48 6.97 -7.12
C ASP A 213 25.09 7.22 -6.49
N ILE A 214 25.06 7.94 -5.38
CA ILE A 214 23.85 8.21 -4.60
C ILE A 214 23.50 9.69 -4.81
N GLN A 215 22.57 9.92 -5.74
CA GLN A 215 22.14 11.25 -6.18
C GLN A 215 20.63 11.38 -5.96
N PRO A 216 20.18 11.67 -4.71
CA PRO A 216 18.77 11.84 -4.42
C PRO A 216 18.12 12.82 -5.41
N GLY A 217 17.01 12.39 -6.00
CA GLY A 217 16.25 13.13 -7.00
C GLY A 217 16.67 12.92 -8.46
N GLN A 218 17.69 12.11 -8.73
CA GLN A 218 18.08 11.75 -10.10
C GLN A 218 17.66 10.32 -10.44
N VAL A 219 17.01 10.16 -11.59
CA VAL A 219 16.68 8.83 -12.13
C VAL A 219 17.94 8.24 -12.75
N THR A 220 18.41 7.10 -12.23
CA THR A 220 19.61 6.43 -12.75
C THR A 220 19.39 4.92 -12.93
N PRO A 221 19.83 4.30 -14.04
CA PRO A 221 19.63 2.85 -14.29
C PRO A 221 20.06 1.96 -13.13
N GLU A 222 21.15 2.32 -12.46
CA GLU A 222 21.71 1.60 -11.33
C GLU A 222 20.72 1.54 -10.14
N ALA A 223 19.93 2.60 -9.92
CA ALA A 223 18.89 2.62 -8.91
C ALA A 223 17.73 1.69 -9.23
N GLY A 224 17.38 1.55 -10.52
CA GLY A 224 16.42 0.57 -11.00
C GLY A 224 16.90 -0.86 -10.76
N GLN A 225 18.14 -1.16 -11.14
CA GLN A 225 18.74 -2.49 -10.95
C GLN A 225 18.87 -2.87 -9.47
N ALA A 226 19.28 -1.92 -8.63
CA ALA A 226 19.35 -2.11 -7.18
C ALA A 226 17.96 -2.40 -6.57
N ALA A 227 16.92 -1.67 -6.99
CA ALA A 227 15.56 -1.88 -6.53
C ALA A 227 15.07 -3.31 -6.88
N LEU A 228 15.37 -3.78 -8.09
CA LEU A 228 15.05 -5.14 -8.52
C LEU A 228 15.79 -6.19 -7.69
N ALA A 229 17.10 -6.02 -7.48
CA ALA A 229 17.90 -6.93 -6.66
C ALA A 229 17.36 -7.04 -5.21
N CYS A 230 16.94 -5.93 -4.62
CA CYS A 230 16.30 -5.91 -3.31
C CYS A 230 14.98 -6.70 -3.30
N LEU A 231 14.15 -6.48 -4.33
CA LEU A 231 12.86 -7.16 -4.45
C LEU A 231 13.04 -8.68 -4.67
N GLN A 232 13.95 -9.09 -5.55
CA GLN A 232 14.25 -10.49 -5.80
C GLN A 232 14.73 -11.19 -4.52
N ARG A 233 15.66 -10.57 -3.80
CA ARG A 233 16.17 -11.14 -2.56
C ARG A 233 15.10 -11.28 -1.47
N ALA A 234 14.19 -10.31 -1.38
CA ALA A 234 13.05 -10.39 -0.47
C ALA A 234 12.04 -11.48 -0.90
N VAL A 235 11.82 -11.67 -2.20
CA VAL A 235 10.98 -12.75 -2.74
C VAL A 235 11.57 -14.12 -2.45
N ASP A 236 12.88 -14.29 -2.57
CA ASP A 236 13.55 -15.56 -2.26
C ASP A 236 13.34 -15.93 -0.78
N ASP A 237 13.52 -14.97 0.13
CA ASP A 237 13.27 -15.20 1.56
C ASP A 237 11.78 -15.39 1.90
N LEU A 238 10.86 -14.77 1.16
CA LEU A 238 9.41 -15.06 1.26
C LEU A 238 9.09 -16.49 0.83
N LYS A 239 9.64 -16.97 -0.29
CA LYS A 239 9.45 -18.34 -0.78
C LYS A 239 9.98 -19.38 0.20
N ASP A 240 11.05 -19.04 0.90
CA ASP A 240 11.63 -19.86 1.97
C ASP A 240 10.89 -19.76 3.31
N ASN A 241 9.76 -19.02 3.39
CA ASN A 241 8.98 -18.77 4.60
C ASN A 241 9.81 -18.11 5.74
N LYS A 242 10.79 -17.29 5.38
CA LYS A 242 11.62 -16.53 6.35
C LYS A 242 11.04 -15.16 6.69
N LEU A 243 10.04 -14.71 5.93
CA LEU A 243 9.34 -13.45 6.11
C LEU A 243 7.84 -13.72 6.25
N ASP A 244 7.19 -13.00 7.17
CA ASP A 244 5.74 -13.08 7.34
C ASP A 244 5.00 -12.13 6.37
N ALA A 245 5.64 -11.03 6.00
CA ALA A 245 5.11 -10.07 5.03
C ALA A 245 6.20 -9.25 4.35
N LEU A 246 5.87 -8.67 3.19
CA LEU A 246 6.71 -7.75 2.44
C LEU A 246 6.03 -6.38 2.29
N VAL A 247 6.74 -5.33 2.67
CA VAL A 247 6.38 -3.94 2.40
C VAL A 247 7.29 -3.43 1.29
N THR A 248 6.75 -2.92 0.19
CA THR A 248 7.58 -2.45 -0.93
C THR A 248 7.61 -0.93 -0.98
N ALA A 249 8.78 -0.31 -0.89
CA ALA A 249 8.89 1.12 -1.17
C ALA A 249 8.76 1.43 -2.68
N PRO A 250 8.49 2.69 -3.06
CA PRO A 250 8.21 3.05 -4.45
C PRO A 250 9.40 2.80 -5.39
N ILE A 251 9.07 2.44 -6.64
CA ILE A 251 10.02 2.24 -7.74
C ILE A 251 9.58 3.03 -8.96
N ASN A 252 10.53 3.32 -9.85
CA ASN A 252 10.23 3.91 -11.15
C ASN A 252 10.16 2.83 -12.23
N LYS A 253 8.96 2.65 -12.79
CA LYS A 253 8.67 1.62 -13.79
C LYS A 253 9.48 1.75 -15.08
N TYR A 254 9.90 2.94 -15.46
CA TYR A 254 10.69 3.17 -16.67
C TYR A 254 12.14 2.77 -16.49
N ASN A 255 12.66 2.97 -15.27
CA ASN A 255 14.07 2.82 -14.96
C ASN A 255 14.47 1.40 -14.56
N ILE A 256 13.51 0.60 -14.08
CA ILE A 256 13.73 -0.79 -13.68
C ILE A 256 13.76 -1.76 -14.88
N GLN A 257 13.43 -1.29 -16.09
CA GLN A 257 13.50 -2.12 -17.30
C GLN A 257 14.95 -2.40 -17.67
N SER A 258 15.25 -3.63 -18.08
CA SER A 258 16.52 -4.00 -18.71
C SER A 258 16.29 -4.97 -19.86
N ASP A 259 17.32 -5.22 -20.67
CA ASP A 259 17.27 -6.24 -21.74
C ASP A 259 16.97 -7.64 -21.18
N GLU A 260 17.37 -7.88 -19.93
CA GLU A 260 17.18 -9.14 -19.20
C GLU A 260 15.82 -9.19 -18.47
N PHE A 261 15.12 -8.07 -18.34
CA PHE A 261 13.94 -7.99 -17.48
C PHE A 261 12.96 -6.87 -17.85
N LYS A 262 11.75 -7.26 -18.30
CA LYS A 262 10.66 -6.33 -18.63
C LYS A 262 9.61 -6.33 -17.52
N PHE A 263 9.59 -5.27 -16.72
CA PHE A 263 8.85 -5.23 -15.47
C PHE A 263 7.55 -4.41 -15.56
N PRO A 264 6.36 -5.00 -15.43
CA PRO A 264 5.11 -4.23 -15.51
C PRO A 264 4.81 -3.40 -14.24
N GLY A 265 5.34 -3.86 -13.10
CA GLY A 265 5.04 -3.35 -11.77
C GLY A 265 5.28 -4.39 -10.66
N HIS A 266 5.27 -3.95 -9.40
CA HIS A 266 5.43 -4.84 -8.23
C HIS A 266 4.40 -5.98 -8.23
N THR A 267 3.13 -5.64 -8.48
CA THR A 267 2.02 -6.60 -8.42
C THR A 267 2.20 -7.70 -9.46
N GLU A 268 2.57 -7.35 -10.68
CA GLU A 268 2.71 -8.30 -11.79
C GLU A 268 3.91 -9.20 -11.59
N PHE A 269 5.05 -8.66 -11.13
CA PHE A 269 6.22 -9.46 -10.78
C PHE A 269 5.93 -10.44 -9.65
N LEU A 270 5.31 -9.99 -8.56
CA LEU A 270 4.97 -10.88 -7.45
C LEU A 270 3.96 -11.94 -7.89
N ALA A 271 2.98 -11.57 -8.72
CA ALA A 271 2.04 -12.53 -9.27
C ALA A 271 2.75 -13.65 -10.07
N GLU A 272 3.70 -13.28 -10.92
CA GLU A 272 4.53 -14.24 -11.66
C GLU A 272 5.36 -15.13 -10.72
N GLN A 273 6.09 -14.52 -9.77
CA GLN A 273 6.97 -15.24 -8.84
C GLN A 273 6.25 -16.22 -7.92
N PHE A 274 4.96 -15.98 -7.64
CA PHE A 274 4.14 -16.84 -6.79
C PHE A 274 3.07 -17.62 -7.57
N GLY A 275 3.12 -17.62 -8.91
CA GLY A 275 2.20 -18.39 -9.77
C GLY A 275 0.74 -17.96 -9.67
N VAL A 276 0.47 -16.70 -9.31
CA VAL A 276 -0.87 -16.14 -9.13
C VAL A 276 -1.36 -15.59 -10.46
N GLN A 277 -2.39 -16.21 -11.03
CA GLN A 277 -3.00 -15.73 -12.28
C GLN A 277 -3.84 -14.48 -12.07
N ASP A 278 -4.49 -14.36 -10.91
CA ASP A 278 -5.40 -13.26 -10.62
C ASP A 278 -5.22 -12.71 -9.21
N ASN A 279 -5.07 -11.39 -9.14
CA ASN A 279 -4.96 -10.63 -7.91
C ASN A 279 -6.06 -9.56 -7.82
N LEU A 280 -6.28 -9.06 -6.62
CA LEU A 280 -7.15 -7.92 -6.36
C LEU A 280 -6.27 -6.74 -5.95
N MET A 281 -6.24 -5.69 -6.79
CA MET A 281 -5.75 -4.39 -6.33
C MET A 281 -6.74 -3.87 -5.29
N PHE A 282 -6.30 -3.80 -4.04
CA PHE A 282 -7.15 -3.48 -2.90
C PHE A 282 -6.57 -2.31 -2.12
N MET A 283 -7.13 -1.13 -2.32
CA MET A 283 -6.75 0.06 -1.57
C MET A 283 -7.41 0.00 -0.21
N VAL A 284 -6.63 0.09 0.87
CA VAL A 284 -7.13 -0.09 2.23
C VAL A 284 -6.68 1.05 3.13
N SER A 285 -7.58 1.46 4.00
CA SER A 285 -7.37 2.38 5.11
C SER A 285 -8.29 1.94 6.25
N GLU A 286 -8.18 2.59 7.41
CA GLU A 286 -9.11 2.33 8.52
C GLU A 286 -10.57 2.63 8.12
N ARG A 287 -10.78 3.64 7.28
CA ARG A 287 -12.10 4.21 6.97
C ARG A 287 -12.76 3.62 5.74
N LEU A 288 -11.97 3.09 4.81
CA LEU A 288 -12.44 2.69 3.49
C LEU A 288 -11.51 1.63 2.89
N ARG A 289 -12.12 0.59 2.31
CA ARG A 289 -11.44 -0.41 1.49
C ARG A 289 -12.08 -0.45 0.10
N VAL A 290 -11.29 -0.30 -0.96
CA VAL A 290 -11.77 -0.26 -2.35
C VAL A 290 -10.97 -1.21 -3.22
N GLY A 291 -11.64 -2.22 -3.78
CA GLY A 291 -11.10 -3.03 -4.86
C GLY A 291 -11.65 -2.59 -6.21
N VAL A 292 -10.94 -2.94 -7.29
CA VAL A 292 -11.35 -2.61 -8.66
C VAL A 292 -11.51 -3.86 -9.53
N VAL A 293 -12.53 -3.86 -10.39
CA VAL A 293 -12.73 -4.93 -11.39
C VAL A 293 -11.65 -4.86 -12.46
N THR A 294 -11.38 -3.65 -12.97
CA THR A 294 -10.30 -3.40 -13.94
C THR A 294 -9.28 -2.42 -13.36
N GLY A 295 -8.01 -2.84 -13.32
CA GLY A 295 -6.88 -2.02 -12.90
C GLY A 295 -6.39 -1.05 -13.99
N HIS A 296 -5.09 -1.08 -14.29
CA HIS A 296 -4.45 -0.17 -15.25
C HIS A 296 -4.77 -0.54 -16.72
N ILE A 297 -5.96 -0.18 -17.21
CA ILE A 297 -6.32 -0.30 -18.63
C ILE A 297 -6.83 1.04 -19.20
N PRO A 298 -6.71 1.28 -20.52
CA PRO A 298 -7.32 2.46 -21.14
C PRO A 298 -8.83 2.51 -20.90
N LEU A 299 -9.37 3.69 -20.61
CA LEU A 299 -10.80 3.87 -20.28
C LEU A 299 -11.74 3.31 -21.37
N GLY A 300 -11.39 3.48 -22.64
CA GLY A 300 -12.15 2.93 -23.77
C GLY A 300 -12.23 1.40 -23.81
N ARG A 301 -11.39 0.70 -23.03
CA ARG A 301 -11.42 -0.77 -22.87
C ARG A 301 -12.13 -1.22 -21.59
N VAL A 302 -12.62 -0.32 -20.73
CA VAL A 302 -13.26 -0.73 -19.47
C VAL A 302 -14.53 -1.53 -19.72
N ARG A 303 -15.45 -1.01 -20.54
CA ARG A 303 -16.76 -1.63 -20.82
C ARG A 303 -16.66 -3.11 -21.19
N GLN A 304 -15.86 -3.44 -22.20
CA GLN A 304 -15.67 -4.83 -22.68
C GLN A 304 -14.97 -5.74 -21.65
N ASN A 305 -14.37 -5.17 -20.60
CA ASN A 305 -13.65 -5.89 -19.56
C ASN A 305 -14.45 -6.01 -18.26
N VAL A 306 -15.63 -5.41 -18.15
CA VAL A 306 -16.54 -5.61 -17.01
C VAL A 306 -17.49 -6.75 -17.35
N THR A 307 -16.99 -7.98 -17.24
CA THR A 307 -17.75 -9.20 -17.54
C THR A 307 -18.21 -9.90 -16.26
N ARG A 308 -19.18 -10.80 -16.39
CA ARG A 308 -19.70 -11.61 -15.28
C ARG A 308 -18.59 -12.38 -14.57
N GLU A 309 -17.70 -12.98 -15.35
CA GLU A 309 -16.61 -13.82 -14.89
C GLU A 309 -15.62 -12.99 -14.09
N ARG A 310 -15.23 -11.83 -14.62
CA ARG A 310 -14.26 -10.96 -13.94
C ARG A 310 -14.83 -10.36 -12.65
N ILE A 311 -16.08 -9.91 -12.65
CA ILE A 311 -16.72 -9.41 -11.42
C ILE A 311 -16.80 -10.53 -10.38
N SER A 312 -17.24 -11.73 -10.77
CA SER A 312 -17.33 -12.89 -9.88
C SER A 312 -15.98 -13.23 -9.28
N GLN A 313 -14.93 -13.24 -10.11
CA GLN A 313 -13.58 -13.51 -9.66
C GLN A 313 -13.09 -12.48 -8.65
N LYS A 314 -13.29 -11.18 -8.91
CA LYS A 314 -12.87 -10.13 -7.96
C LYS A 314 -13.68 -10.16 -6.67
N LEU A 315 -14.97 -10.48 -6.72
CA LEU A 315 -15.79 -10.72 -5.52
C LEU A 315 -15.26 -11.89 -4.69
N THR A 316 -14.93 -13.03 -5.33
CA THR A 316 -14.33 -14.18 -4.65
C THR A 316 -13.03 -13.78 -3.94
N LEU A 317 -12.13 -13.10 -4.64
CA LEU A 317 -10.87 -12.63 -4.08
C LEU A 317 -11.09 -11.66 -2.92
N MET A 318 -12.02 -10.71 -3.07
CA MET A 318 -12.34 -9.72 -2.04
C MET A 318 -12.94 -10.36 -0.80
N ILE A 319 -13.90 -11.28 -0.94
CA ILE A 319 -14.51 -12.00 0.19
C ILE A 319 -13.47 -12.83 0.92
N ARG A 320 -12.62 -13.56 0.18
CA ARG A 320 -11.51 -14.32 0.77
C ARG A 320 -10.59 -13.41 1.57
N SER A 321 -10.16 -12.29 0.98
CA SER A 321 -9.31 -11.34 1.68
C SER A 321 -9.98 -10.73 2.90
N LEU A 322 -11.24 -10.31 2.81
CA LEU A 322 -11.94 -9.73 3.97
C LEU A 322 -12.03 -10.72 5.14
N LYS A 323 -12.22 -12.01 4.87
CA LYS A 323 -12.19 -13.06 5.90
C LYS A 323 -10.78 -13.32 6.43
N GLN A 324 -9.87 -13.71 5.55
CA GLN A 324 -8.55 -14.23 5.91
C GLN A 324 -7.57 -13.13 6.33
N ASP A 325 -7.59 -11.99 5.63
CA ASP A 325 -6.62 -10.91 5.81
C ASP A 325 -7.13 -9.85 6.81
N PHE A 326 -8.44 -9.63 6.85
CA PHE A 326 -9.05 -8.57 7.67
C PHE A 326 -9.94 -9.09 8.81
N GLY A 327 -10.11 -10.41 8.95
CA GLY A 327 -10.84 -11.02 10.07
C GLY A 327 -12.35 -10.76 10.08
N ILE A 328 -12.96 -10.58 8.90
CA ILE A 328 -14.38 -10.27 8.77
C ILE A 328 -15.14 -11.53 8.33
N ASP A 329 -15.77 -12.22 9.27
CA ASP A 329 -16.43 -13.52 9.03
C ASP A 329 -17.57 -13.47 8.00
N LYS A 330 -18.33 -12.37 8.00
CA LYS A 330 -19.47 -12.14 7.10
C LYS A 330 -19.32 -10.81 6.35
N PRO A 331 -18.44 -10.75 5.33
CA PRO A 331 -18.15 -9.50 4.62
C PRO A 331 -19.37 -8.90 3.94
N LYS A 332 -19.64 -7.62 4.19
CA LYS A 332 -20.62 -6.80 3.50
C LYS A 332 -19.93 -5.96 2.43
N ILE A 333 -20.24 -6.22 1.16
CA ILE A 333 -19.58 -5.58 0.02
C ILE A 333 -20.58 -4.75 -0.76
N ALA A 334 -20.25 -3.48 -0.99
CA ALA A 334 -20.95 -2.65 -1.97
C ALA A 334 -20.31 -2.80 -3.34
N VAL A 335 -21.12 -2.94 -4.38
CA VAL A 335 -20.69 -2.99 -5.77
C VAL A 335 -21.21 -1.75 -6.49
N LEU A 336 -20.34 -1.04 -7.19
CA LEU A 336 -20.72 0.16 -7.95
C LEU A 336 -21.28 -0.21 -9.33
N GLY A 337 -22.12 0.65 -9.90
CA GLY A 337 -22.45 0.57 -11.33
C GLY A 337 -21.24 0.91 -12.20
N LEU A 338 -21.22 0.45 -13.44
CA LEU A 338 -20.27 0.88 -14.45
C LEU A 338 -20.64 2.26 -14.99
N ASN A 339 -21.92 2.45 -15.31
CA ASN A 339 -22.44 3.65 -15.93
C ASN A 339 -22.81 4.70 -14.87
N PRO A 340 -22.83 6.00 -15.24
CA PRO A 340 -23.43 7.04 -14.40
C PRO A 340 -24.85 6.62 -13.98
N HIS A 341 -25.23 7.00 -12.75
CA HIS A 341 -26.54 6.62 -12.18
C HIS A 341 -26.82 5.10 -12.17
N ALA A 342 -25.77 4.26 -12.26
CA ALA A 342 -25.90 2.81 -12.41
C ALA A 342 -26.82 2.42 -13.59
N GLY A 343 -26.70 3.13 -14.71
CA GLY A 343 -27.40 2.85 -15.96
C GLY A 343 -28.79 3.48 -16.07
N GLU A 344 -29.37 4.02 -14.99
CA GLU A 344 -30.71 4.64 -14.97
C GLU A 344 -31.77 3.79 -15.71
N GLU A 345 -31.95 2.55 -15.23
CA GLU A 345 -32.85 1.55 -15.83
C GLU A 345 -32.63 1.29 -17.34
N GLY A 346 -31.38 1.41 -17.80
CA GLY A 346 -30.98 1.15 -19.18
C GLY A 346 -30.86 2.42 -20.04
N LEU A 347 -31.29 3.58 -19.54
CA LEU A 347 -31.21 4.84 -20.27
C LEU A 347 -29.76 5.27 -20.54
N LEU A 348 -28.84 4.99 -19.61
CA LEU A 348 -27.44 5.39 -19.66
C LEU A 348 -26.47 4.23 -19.90
N GLY A 349 -26.99 3.10 -20.39
CA GLY A 349 -26.23 1.86 -20.61
C GLY A 349 -26.90 0.66 -19.96
N ASN A 350 -26.66 -0.52 -20.51
CA ASN A 350 -27.36 -1.75 -20.12
C ASN A 350 -26.50 -2.73 -19.32
N GLU A 351 -25.22 -2.45 -19.09
CA GLU A 351 -24.30 -3.35 -18.40
C GLU A 351 -24.79 -3.71 -16.99
N GLU A 352 -25.44 -2.78 -16.29
CA GLU A 352 -26.07 -3.07 -15.01
C GLU A 352 -27.20 -4.09 -15.12
N ASN A 353 -28.06 -3.96 -16.12
CA ASN A 353 -29.21 -4.86 -16.30
C ASN A 353 -28.77 -6.23 -16.85
N ASP A 354 -27.83 -6.24 -17.79
CA ASP A 354 -27.42 -7.43 -18.51
C ASP A 354 -26.40 -8.28 -17.72
N VAL A 355 -25.52 -7.62 -16.94
CA VAL A 355 -24.39 -8.29 -16.28
C VAL A 355 -24.44 -8.13 -14.76
N ILE A 356 -24.46 -6.90 -14.25
CA ILE A 356 -24.17 -6.64 -12.83
C ILE A 356 -25.34 -7.04 -11.91
N LYS A 357 -26.56 -6.52 -12.13
CA LYS A 357 -27.76 -6.83 -11.34
C LYS A 357 -28.05 -8.34 -11.29
N PRO A 358 -28.07 -9.09 -12.42
CA PRO A 358 -28.30 -10.54 -12.40
C PRO A 358 -27.22 -11.28 -11.61
N LEU A 359 -25.96 -10.88 -11.74
CA LEU A 359 -24.86 -11.49 -11.00
C LEU A 359 -25.01 -11.25 -9.50
N LEU A 360 -25.29 -10.02 -9.06
CA LEU A 360 -25.45 -9.73 -7.63
C LEU A 360 -26.65 -10.45 -7.02
N ALA A 361 -27.72 -10.67 -7.78
CA ALA A 361 -28.84 -11.50 -7.34
C ALA A 361 -28.42 -12.96 -7.12
N GLU A 362 -27.63 -13.54 -8.03
CA GLU A 362 -27.07 -14.89 -7.86
C GLU A 362 -26.21 -15.01 -6.60
N TRP A 363 -25.30 -14.06 -6.38
CA TRP A 363 -24.43 -14.05 -5.20
C TRP A 363 -25.23 -13.90 -3.89
N ARG A 364 -26.27 -13.07 -3.88
CA ARG A 364 -27.19 -12.94 -2.74
C ARG A 364 -27.95 -14.24 -2.47
N ASN A 365 -28.42 -14.93 -3.52
CA ASN A 365 -29.09 -16.22 -3.39
C ASN A 365 -28.16 -17.32 -2.85
N LYS A 366 -26.84 -17.19 -3.07
CA LYS A 366 -25.80 -18.04 -2.46
C LYS A 366 -25.46 -17.63 -1.01
N GLY A 367 -26.14 -16.63 -0.44
CA GLY A 367 -25.96 -16.17 0.94
C GLY A 367 -24.87 -15.13 1.13
N HIS A 368 -24.28 -14.59 0.07
CA HIS A 368 -23.28 -13.52 0.19
C HIS A 368 -23.94 -12.16 0.40
N LEU A 369 -23.36 -11.34 1.28
CA LEU A 369 -23.83 -9.98 1.56
C LEU A 369 -23.24 -8.98 0.56
N VAL A 370 -23.63 -9.12 -0.72
CA VAL A 370 -23.23 -8.20 -1.80
C VAL A 370 -24.41 -7.33 -2.21
N PHE A 371 -24.18 -6.02 -2.27
CA PHE A 371 -25.23 -5.02 -2.48
C PHE A 371 -24.89 -4.08 -3.63
N GLY A 372 -25.91 -3.57 -4.32
CA GLY A 372 -25.77 -2.70 -5.50
C GLY A 372 -26.47 -3.26 -6.75
N PRO A 373 -26.12 -2.77 -7.94
CA PRO A 373 -25.11 -1.74 -8.19
C PRO A 373 -25.52 -0.37 -7.63
N TYR A 374 -24.57 0.38 -7.07
CA TYR A 374 -24.80 1.75 -6.60
C TYR A 374 -24.24 2.79 -7.58
N PRO A 375 -24.93 3.94 -7.77
CA PRO A 375 -24.35 5.07 -8.51
C PRO A 375 -23.17 5.64 -7.73
N ALA A 376 -22.00 5.70 -8.35
CA ALA A 376 -20.73 5.97 -7.65
C ALA A 376 -20.71 7.35 -6.96
N ASP A 377 -21.14 8.40 -7.65
CA ASP A 377 -21.18 9.78 -7.16
C ASP A 377 -22.06 9.91 -5.92
N GLY A 378 -23.31 9.45 -5.98
CA GLY A 378 -24.24 9.46 -4.86
C GLY A 378 -23.76 8.58 -3.71
N PHE A 379 -23.16 7.42 -4.02
CA PHE A 379 -22.63 6.49 -3.03
C PHE A 379 -21.51 7.11 -2.19
N PHE A 380 -20.52 7.74 -2.83
CA PHE A 380 -19.43 8.41 -2.13
C PHE A 380 -19.86 9.73 -1.51
N GLY A 381 -20.70 10.53 -2.20
CA GLY A 381 -21.19 11.82 -1.71
C GLY A 381 -22.02 11.72 -0.43
N THR A 382 -22.85 10.67 -0.32
CA THR A 382 -23.65 10.39 0.89
C THR A 382 -22.88 9.61 1.97
N ARG A 383 -21.61 9.29 1.73
CA ARG A 383 -20.77 8.43 2.59
C ARG A 383 -21.38 7.05 2.85
N SER A 384 -22.13 6.51 1.90
CA SER A 384 -22.76 5.19 2.03
C SER A 384 -21.74 4.06 2.18
N TYR A 385 -20.49 4.26 1.72
CA TYR A 385 -19.39 3.33 1.90
C TYR A 385 -19.13 2.94 3.37
N ALA A 386 -19.42 3.81 4.34
CA ALA A 386 -19.20 3.53 5.76
C ALA A 386 -20.10 2.42 6.33
N LYS A 387 -21.11 1.96 5.57
CA LYS A 387 -22.01 0.86 5.94
C LYS A 387 -21.49 -0.52 5.48
N PHE A 388 -20.37 -0.55 4.76
CA PHE A 388 -19.82 -1.73 4.12
C PHE A 388 -18.38 -1.95 4.56
N ASP A 389 -17.95 -3.20 4.53
CA ASP A 389 -16.58 -3.60 4.86
C ASP A 389 -15.61 -3.34 3.69
N ALA A 390 -16.15 -3.37 2.46
CA ALA A 390 -15.43 -3.02 1.25
C ALA A 390 -16.36 -2.55 0.12
N VAL A 391 -15.75 -1.86 -0.85
CA VAL A 391 -16.38 -1.40 -2.09
C VAL A 391 -15.67 -2.05 -3.28
N LEU A 392 -16.42 -2.61 -4.22
CA LEU A 392 -15.93 -3.06 -5.51
C LEU A 392 -16.34 -2.05 -6.59
N ALA A 393 -15.37 -1.25 -7.03
CA ALA A 393 -15.51 -0.33 -8.15
C ALA A 393 -15.26 -1.05 -9.48
N MET A 394 -15.87 -0.58 -10.56
CA MET A 394 -15.74 -1.20 -11.88
C MET A 394 -14.39 -0.89 -12.54
N TYR A 395 -13.83 0.30 -12.30
CA TYR A 395 -12.54 0.71 -12.86
C TYR A 395 -11.71 1.56 -11.90
N HIS A 396 -10.43 1.69 -12.22
CA HIS A 396 -9.41 2.38 -11.41
C HIS A 396 -9.87 3.73 -10.85
N ASP A 397 -10.13 4.71 -11.71
CA ASP A 397 -10.43 6.08 -11.26
C ASP A 397 -11.77 6.19 -10.52
N GLN A 398 -12.73 5.31 -10.79
CA GLN A 398 -14.00 5.25 -10.05
C GLN A 398 -13.80 4.98 -8.56
N GLY A 399 -12.83 4.11 -8.24
CA GLY A 399 -12.53 3.72 -6.88
C GLY A 399 -11.43 4.56 -6.23
N LEU A 400 -10.39 4.90 -7.01
CA LEU A 400 -9.18 5.50 -6.45
C LEU A 400 -9.30 7.01 -6.23
N ILE A 401 -10.04 7.74 -7.07
CA ILE A 401 -10.30 9.18 -6.82
C ILE A 401 -10.96 9.38 -5.45
N PRO A 402 -12.09 8.73 -5.11
CA PRO A 402 -12.71 8.91 -3.80
C PRO A 402 -11.84 8.35 -2.68
N PHE A 403 -11.15 7.22 -2.89
CA PHE A 403 -10.23 6.68 -1.89
C PHE A 403 -9.16 7.69 -1.51
N LYS A 404 -8.48 8.28 -2.51
CA LYS A 404 -7.46 9.31 -2.33
C LYS A 404 -8.03 10.57 -1.68
N ALA A 405 -9.23 10.99 -2.04
CA ALA A 405 -9.87 12.15 -1.42
C ALA A 405 -10.22 11.93 0.05
N ILE A 406 -10.48 10.68 0.46
CA ILE A 406 -10.94 10.32 1.82
C ILE A 406 -9.76 9.92 2.73
N ALA A 407 -8.75 9.25 2.18
CA ALA A 407 -7.70 8.55 2.93
C ALA A 407 -6.29 8.76 2.33
N PHE A 408 -6.01 9.93 1.75
CA PHE A 408 -4.77 10.19 0.99
C PHE A 408 -3.49 9.75 1.71
N GLU A 409 -3.30 10.22 2.96
CA GLU A 409 -2.05 10.05 3.71
C GLU A 409 -1.94 8.68 4.38
N GLU A 410 -3.08 8.06 4.68
CA GLU A 410 -3.16 6.78 5.40
C GLU A 410 -3.40 5.58 4.48
N GLY A 411 -3.57 5.83 3.18
CA GLY A 411 -3.86 4.81 2.20
C GLY A 411 -2.71 3.82 2.02
N VAL A 412 -3.07 2.54 1.96
CA VAL A 412 -2.16 1.42 1.70
C VAL A 412 -2.66 0.66 0.48
N ASN A 413 -1.74 0.34 -0.43
CA ASN A 413 -2.01 -0.59 -1.52
C ASN A 413 -1.72 -2.01 -1.04
N PHE A 414 -2.78 -2.80 -0.88
CA PHE A 414 -2.73 -4.23 -0.57
C PHE A 414 -3.06 -5.05 -1.82
N THR A 415 -2.29 -6.11 -2.05
CA THR A 415 -2.54 -7.03 -3.18
C THR A 415 -3.25 -8.27 -2.66
N GLY A 416 -4.58 -8.26 -2.77
CA GLY A 416 -5.43 -9.36 -2.34
C GLY A 416 -5.29 -10.59 -3.23
N GLY A 417 -5.41 -11.76 -2.62
CA GLY A 417 -5.46 -13.04 -3.31
C GLY A 417 -4.13 -13.76 -3.54
N MET A 418 -3.02 -13.21 -3.06
CA MET A 418 -1.72 -13.87 -3.04
C MET A 418 -1.53 -14.74 -1.77
N SER A 419 -0.72 -15.79 -1.88
CA SER A 419 -0.30 -16.62 -0.74
C SER A 419 0.56 -15.85 0.26
N ILE A 420 1.35 -14.90 -0.22
CA ILE A 420 2.14 -13.96 0.59
C ILE A 420 1.33 -12.73 0.97
N ILE A 421 1.80 -12.01 2.00
CA ILE A 421 1.27 -10.70 2.37
C ILE A 421 2.19 -9.65 1.74
N ARG A 422 1.60 -8.76 0.94
CA ARG A 422 2.30 -7.59 0.42
C ARG A 422 1.49 -6.32 0.60
N THR A 423 2.12 -5.32 1.20
CA THR A 423 1.60 -3.95 1.30
C THR A 423 2.58 -2.97 0.66
N SER A 424 2.09 -1.77 0.38
CA SER A 424 2.89 -0.68 -0.20
C SER A 424 2.27 0.64 0.20
N PRO A 425 3.08 1.69 0.43
CA PRO A 425 2.56 3.04 0.49
C PRO A 425 1.90 3.41 -0.84
N ASP A 426 1.04 4.41 -0.79
CA ASP A 426 0.19 4.86 -1.89
C ASP A 426 0.78 6.09 -2.62
N HIS A 427 2.08 6.33 -2.49
CA HIS A 427 2.80 7.40 -3.17
C HIS A 427 3.88 6.87 -4.13
N GLY A 428 4.33 7.71 -5.06
CA GLY A 428 5.41 7.41 -6.00
C GLY A 428 6.81 7.63 -5.42
N THR A 429 7.82 7.66 -6.28
CA THR A 429 9.23 7.88 -5.92
C THR A 429 9.55 9.33 -5.54
N ALA A 430 8.73 10.30 -5.95
CA ALA A 430 8.83 11.72 -5.57
C ALA A 430 10.26 12.29 -5.60
N TYR A 431 10.94 12.13 -6.75
CA TYR A 431 12.33 12.54 -6.93
C TYR A 431 12.59 14.03 -6.63
N ASP A 432 11.61 14.89 -6.85
CA ASP A 432 11.68 16.32 -6.60
C ASP A 432 11.91 16.68 -5.12
N ILE A 433 11.56 15.78 -4.19
CA ILE A 433 11.75 15.98 -2.74
C ILE A 433 12.75 15.00 -2.10
N ALA A 434 13.28 14.05 -2.87
CA ALA A 434 14.17 13.01 -2.36
C ALA A 434 15.43 13.57 -1.68
N GLY A 435 15.70 13.12 -0.45
CA GLY A 435 16.88 13.54 0.31
C GLY A 435 16.80 14.96 0.88
N LYS A 436 15.64 15.64 0.74
CA LYS A 436 15.40 16.99 1.28
C LYS A 436 14.75 16.98 2.66
N ASN A 437 14.50 15.80 3.24
CA ASN A 437 13.81 15.64 4.51
C ASN A 437 12.34 16.13 4.51
N LEU A 438 11.70 16.20 3.34
CA LEU A 438 10.33 16.71 3.16
C LEU A 438 9.28 15.59 2.98
N ALA A 439 9.71 14.35 2.74
CA ALA A 439 8.78 13.25 2.52
C ALA A 439 8.09 12.84 3.82
N ASP A 440 6.78 12.62 3.75
CA ASP A 440 5.96 12.14 4.85
C ASP A 440 6.00 10.61 4.92
N GLU A 441 6.31 10.06 6.10
CA GLU A 441 6.43 8.62 6.32
C GLU A 441 5.12 7.91 6.67
N THR A 442 4.00 8.63 6.84
CA THR A 442 2.74 8.11 7.36
C THR A 442 2.24 6.93 6.53
N SER A 443 2.22 7.03 5.20
CA SER A 443 1.78 5.93 4.33
C SER A 443 2.70 4.71 4.41
N MET A 444 4.02 4.90 4.57
CA MET A 444 4.97 3.80 4.80
C MET A 444 4.71 3.12 6.16
N LEU A 445 4.51 3.93 7.20
CA LEU A 445 4.20 3.44 8.54
C LEU A 445 2.87 2.65 8.56
N GLN A 446 1.83 3.18 7.90
CA GLN A 446 0.56 2.49 7.73
C GLN A 446 0.69 1.20 6.94
N ALA A 447 1.53 1.16 5.90
CA ALA A 447 1.79 -0.05 5.14
C ALA A 447 2.46 -1.14 6.01
N ILE A 448 3.38 -0.76 6.91
CA ILE A 448 4.01 -1.68 7.87
C ILE A 448 2.99 -2.18 8.90
N TYR A 449 2.20 -1.30 9.51
CA TYR A 449 1.16 -1.72 10.47
C TYR A 449 0.13 -2.63 9.82
N THR A 450 -0.34 -2.27 8.63
CA THR A 450 -1.28 -3.10 7.85
C THR A 450 -0.70 -4.49 7.56
N ALA A 451 0.58 -4.58 7.20
CA ALA A 451 1.24 -5.87 6.98
C ALA A 451 1.29 -6.72 8.27
N ILE A 452 1.59 -6.10 9.41
CA ILE A 452 1.61 -6.77 10.73
C ILE A 452 0.22 -7.28 11.09
N ASP A 453 -0.81 -6.44 10.94
CA ASP A 453 -2.18 -6.80 11.31
C ASP A 453 -2.71 -7.93 10.44
N ILE A 454 -2.47 -7.86 9.12
CA ILE A 454 -2.84 -8.93 8.19
C ILE A 454 -2.10 -10.23 8.53
N ALA A 455 -0.80 -10.18 8.86
CA ALA A 455 -0.03 -11.36 9.21
C ALA A 455 -0.58 -12.06 10.46
N ARG A 456 -0.94 -11.29 11.49
CA ARG A 456 -1.63 -11.83 12.68
C ARG A 456 -2.97 -12.45 12.31
N LYS A 457 -3.79 -11.77 11.51
CA LYS A 457 -5.11 -12.26 11.11
C LYS A 457 -5.02 -13.54 10.28
N ARG A 458 -4.05 -13.66 9.37
CA ARG A 458 -3.80 -14.91 8.64
C ARG A 458 -3.44 -16.05 9.58
N LYS A 459 -2.56 -15.81 10.56
CA LYS A 459 -2.17 -16.85 11.54
C LYS A 459 -3.38 -17.30 12.36
N GLU A 460 -4.16 -16.36 12.91
CA GLU A 460 -5.40 -16.63 13.64
C GLU A 460 -6.43 -17.40 12.78
N PHE A 461 -6.60 -17.00 11.52
CA PHE A 461 -7.52 -17.65 10.58
C PHE A 461 -7.10 -19.10 10.31
N LEU A 462 -5.82 -19.35 10.04
CA LEU A 462 -5.30 -20.70 9.80
C LEU A 462 -5.41 -21.59 11.05
N GLU A 463 -5.15 -21.05 12.23
CA GLU A 463 -5.34 -21.76 13.50
C GLU A 463 -6.83 -22.12 13.73
N THR A 464 -7.74 -21.20 13.40
CA THR A 464 -9.19 -21.43 13.52
C THR A 464 -9.67 -22.50 12.54
N GLU A 465 -9.25 -22.43 11.27
CA GLU A 465 -9.61 -23.42 10.24
C GLU A 465 -9.04 -24.81 10.54
N ALA A 466 -7.82 -24.89 11.08
CA ALA A 466 -7.22 -26.15 11.48
C ALA A 466 -7.97 -26.82 12.66
N ASN A 467 -8.54 -26.01 13.56
CA ASN A 467 -9.30 -26.45 14.72
C ASN A 467 -10.82 -26.53 14.48
N ALA A 468 -11.29 -26.21 13.27
CA ALA A 468 -12.69 -26.39 12.92
C ALA A 468 -13.03 -27.88 13.04
N LEU A 469 -13.98 -28.22 13.92
CA LEU A 469 -14.46 -29.58 14.10
C LEU A 469 -14.96 -30.10 12.75
N LYS A 470 -14.20 -31.04 12.15
CA LYS A 470 -14.52 -31.66 10.86
C LYS A 470 -15.76 -32.53 10.93
#